data_AF-A6U835-F1
#
_entry.id   AF-A6U835-F1
#
_cell.length_a   1.000
_cell.length_b   1.000
_cell.length_c   1.000
_cell.angle_alpha   90.00
_cell.angle_beta   90.00
_cell.angle_gamma   90.00
#
_symmetry.space_group_name_H-M   'P 1'
#
loop_
_entity.id
_entity.type
_entity.pdbx_description
1 polymer ?
#
loop_
_entity_poly.entity_id
_entity_poly.type
_entity_poly.pdbx_seq_one_letter_code
_entity_poly.pdbx_strand_id
1 'polypeptide(L)'
;MFRALLIVLCLTLPASGLSAQENDLLPPNVIFVTSTGFWEESGGALQRDADSNQDAGEKSAIPGGQRGYYKLIALRQSDGTAQIHLQQIASSPTGPEVVSSAELEEFTALKPYVTDIRPETSTGITPQPGMFATVYLKTDPGATEPESWTVLIDELGDIKIERATN
;
A
#
# COMPACT_ATOMS: atom_id res chain seq x y z
N MET A 1 73.16 1.55 -23.49
CA MET A 1 72.20 1.85 -24.58
C MET A 1 70.98 0.95 -24.39
N PHE A 2 69.78 1.52 -24.56
CA PHE A 2 68.44 0.90 -24.52
C PHE A 2 67.92 0.43 -23.15
N ARG A 3 66.67 0.67 -22.76
CA ARG A 3 65.60 1.61 -23.17
C ARG A 3 64.55 1.44 -22.07
N ALA A 4 64.04 2.56 -21.54
CA ALA A 4 62.86 2.54 -20.68
C ALA A 4 61.69 1.90 -21.43
N LEU A 5 60.96 0.96 -20.82
CA LEU A 5 59.64 0.58 -21.29
C LEU A 5 58.67 0.60 -20.12
N LEU A 6 57.94 1.71 -20.09
CA LEU A 6 56.72 1.99 -19.36
C LEU A 6 55.66 0.92 -19.66
N ILE A 7 55.07 0.31 -18.64
CA ILE A 7 53.76 -0.34 -18.77
C ILE A 7 52.89 0.20 -17.63
N VAL A 8 52.21 1.31 -17.91
CA VAL A 8 51.07 1.79 -17.12
C VAL A 8 49.83 1.31 -17.89
N LEU A 9 49.29 0.18 -17.45
CA LEU A 9 48.01 -0.33 -17.92
C LEU A 9 46.91 0.37 -17.10
N CYS A 10 46.48 1.55 -17.56
CA CYS A 10 45.32 2.24 -16.99
C CYS A 10 44.07 1.38 -17.20
N LEU A 11 43.50 0.88 -16.09
CA LEU A 11 42.14 0.32 -16.07
C LEU A 11 41.14 1.41 -16.46
N THR A 12 40.68 1.41 -17.70
CA THR A 12 39.50 2.17 -18.12
C THR A 12 38.26 1.31 -17.83
N LEU A 13 37.78 1.34 -16.58
CA LEU A 13 36.43 0.87 -16.28
C LEU A 13 35.43 1.93 -16.80
N PRO A 14 34.45 1.58 -17.64
CA PRO A 14 33.37 2.51 -17.96
C PRO A 14 32.58 2.78 -16.69
N ALA A 15 32.57 4.03 -16.25
CA ALA A 15 31.60 4.49 -15.26
C ALA A 15 30.22 4.43 -15.92
N SER A 16 29.48 3.35 -15.68
CA SER A 16 28.06 3.30 -16.00
C SER A 16 27.38 4.42 -15.21
N GLY A 17 27.02 5.50 -15.90
CA GLY A 17 26.27 6.60 -15.30
C GLY A 17 24.95 6.07 -14.75
N LEU A 18 24.81 6.06 -13.43
CA LEU A 18 23.51 5.96 -12.78
C LEU A 18 22.78 7.28 -13.03
N SER A 19 22.04 7.36 -14.13
CA SER A 19 21.08 8.44 -14.33
C SER A 19 19.83 8.12 -13.51
N ALA A 20 19.44 9.04 -12.63
CA ALA A 20 18.12 9.00 -12.04
C ALA A 20 17.10 9.08 -13.18
N GLN A 21 16.20 8.10 -13.27
CA GLN A 21 15.14 8.13 -14.25
C GLN A 21 14.15 9.22 -13.82
N GLU A 22 14.06 10.31 -14.59
CA GLU A 22 12.99 11.30 -14.49
C GLU A 22 11.69 10.66 -14.97
N ASN A 23 11.13 9.77 -14.14
CA ASN A 23 9.74 9.33 -14.27
C ASN A 23 9.06 9.67 -12.94
N ASP A 24 8.03 10.52 -13.02
CA ASP A 24 7.12 10.75 -11.91
C ASP A 24 6.33 9.45 -11.64
N LEU A 25 6.92 8.55 -10.83
CA LEU A 25 6.32 7.26 -10.46
C LEU A 25 4.99 7.45 -9.73
N LEU A 26 4.90 8.50 -8.91
CA LEU A 26 3.70 8.89 -8.17
C LEU A 26 3.54 10.41 -8.25
N PRO A 27 2.30 10.92 -8.17
CA PRO A 27 2.05 12.35 -8.00
C PRO A 27 2.84 12.91 -6.79
N PRO A 28 3.46 14.10 -6.89
CA PRO A 28 4.31 14.65 -5.82
C PRO A 28 3.60 14.90 -4.48
N ASN A 29 2.27 14.96 -4.49
CA ASN A 29 1.47 15.13 -3.29
C ASN A 29 1.22 13.82 -2.53
N VAL A 30 1.60 12.66 -3.08
CA VAL A 30 1.61 11.39 -2.34
C VAL A 30 2.78 11.40 -1.37
N ILE A 31 2.51 11.46 -0.06
CA ILE A 31 3.54 11.60 0.97
C ILE A 31 3.82 10.28 1.73
N PHE A 32 2.85 9.39 1.82
CA PHE A 32 3.03 8.05 2.39
C PHE A 32 2.19 7.03 1.61
N VAL A 33 2.76 5.85 1.40
CA VAL A 33 2.06 4.68 0.84
C VAL A 33 2.48 3.46 1.65
N THR A 34 1.53 2.85 2.36
CA THR A 34 1.77 1.69 3.21
C THR A 34 0.88 0.54 2.78
N SER A 35 1.50 -0.56 2.35
CA SER A 35 0.79 -1.80 2.01
C SER A 35 0.78 -2.73 3.23
N THR A 36 -0.39 -3.24 3.62
CA THR A 36 -0.55 -4.10 4.80
C THR A 36 -1.86 -4.90 4.73
N GLY A 37 -2.03 -5.82 5.68
CA GLY A 37 -3.23 -6.63 5.84
C GLY A 37 -3.45 -7.61 4.69
N PHE A 38 -4.55 -8.33 4.78
CA PHE A 38 -4.96 -9.33 3.81
C PHE A 38 -6.48 -9.35 3.71
N TRP A 39 -7.00 -9.64 2.53
CA TRP A 39 -8.42 -9.92 2.34
C TRP A 39 -8.61 -11.04 1.35
N GLU A 40 -9.70 -11.76 1.53
CA GLU A 40 -10.15 -12.82 0.65
C GLU A 40 -11.67 -12.72 0.54
N GLU A 41 -12.16 -12.74 -0.69
CA GLU A 41 -13.57 -12.89 -0.93
C GLU A 41 -13.96 -14.32 -0.57
N SER A 42 -14.76 -14.46 0.49
CA SER A 42 -15.29 -15.75 0.90
C SER A 42 -16.10 -16.32 -0.26
N GLY A 43 -15.53 -17.31 -0.96
CA GLY A 43 -16.19 -17.99 -2.07
C GLY A 43 -17.43 -18.72 -1.57
N GLY A 44 -18.58 -18.04 -1.60
CA GLY A 44 -19.92 -18.58 -1.47
C GLY A 44 -20.11 -19.71 -0.45
N ALA A 45 -20.35 -19.37 0.82
CA ALA A 45 -21.41 -20.08 1.50
C ALA A 45 -22.69 -19.81 0.70
N LEU A 46 -23.39 -20.87 0.28
CA LEU A 46 -24.58 -20.93 -0.60
C LEU A 46 -24.31 -21.31 -2.08
N GLN A 47 -23.98 -22.58 -2.32
CA GLN A 47 -24.67 -23.37 -3.37
C GLN A 47 -24.56 -24.88 -3.06
N ARG A 48 -25.23 -25.30 -1.97
CA ARG A 48 -25.88 -26.62 -1.98
C ARG A 48 -27.36 -26.31 -2.21
N ASP A 49 -27.78 -26.41 -3.45
CA ASP A 49 -28.95 -27.20 -3.86
C ASP A 49 -29.25 -26.99 -5.35
N ALA A 50 -29.36 -28.14 -6.03
CA ALA A 50 -30.15 -28.48 -7.23
C ALA A 50 -30.13 -27.60 -8.50
N ASP A 51 -29.56 -28.20 -9.55
CA ASP A 51 -30.16 -28.42 -10.87
C ASP A 51 -30.29 -27.23 -11.84
N SER A 52 -29.38 -27.13 -12.82
CA SER A 52 -29.71 -27.25 -14.24
C SER A 52 -28.53 -26.88 -15.14
N ASN A 53 -28.43 -27.65 -16.22
CA ASN A 53 -27.46 -27.61 -17.30
C ASN A 53 -27.59 -26.31 -18.12
N GLN A 54 -26.55 -25.46 -18.20
CA GLN A 54 -26.27 -24.64 -19.40
C GLN A 54 -24.94 -23.87 -19.37
N ASP A 55 -24.17 -24.16 -20.42
CA ASP A 55 -23.23 -23.35 -21.19
C ASP A 55 -21.85 -22.95 -20.64
N ALA A 56 -20.86 -23.34 -21.45
CA ALA A 56 -19.45 -23.06 -21.31
C ALA A 56 -19.15 -21.60 -21.69
N GLY A 57 -18.64 -20.85 -20.72
CA GLY A 57 -17.83 -19.66 -20.92
C GLY A 57 -16.65 -19.71 -19.97
N GLU A 58 -15.45 -19.81 -20.51
CA GLU A 58 -14.19 -19.77 -19.78
C GLU A 58 -14.13 -18.58 -18.82
N LYS A 59 -14.26 -18.86 -17.52
CA LYS A 59 -13.55 -18.10 -16.51
C LYS A 59 -12.84 -19.14 -15.68
N SER A 60 -11.54 -19.25 -15.88
CA SER A 60 -10.67 -20.10 -15.07
C SER A 60 -10.83 -19.63 -13.63
N ALA A 61 -11.74 -20.25 -12.89
CA ALA A 61 -11.97 -19.99 -11.48
C ALA A 61 -10.64 -20.32 -10.79
N ILE A 62 -9.97 -19.29 -10.27
CA ILE A 62 -8.83 -19.50 -9.38
C ILE A 62 -9.40 -20.30 -8.20
N PRO A 63 -8.89 -21.51 -7.92
CA PRO A 63 -9.34 -22.25 -6.75
C PRO A 63 -8.98 -21.42 -5.51
N GLY A 64 -9.96 -20.80 -4.85
CA GLY A 64 -9.77 -20.02 -3.61
C GLY A 64 -10.06 -18.51 -3.67
N GLY A 65 -11.15 -18.09 -4.34
CA GLY A 65 -11.66 -16.71 -4.24
C GLY A 65 -10.73 -15.60 -4.78
N GLN A 66 -11.24 -14.38 -4.89
CA GLN A 66 -10.39 -13.21 -5.14
C GLN A 66 -9.72 -12.82 -3.82
N ARG A 67 -8.41 -12.52 -3.83
CA ARG A 67 -7.68 -12.15 -2.63
C ARG A 67 -6.71 -11.00 -2.89
N GLY A 68 -6.23 -10.38 -1.83
CA GLY A 68 -5.38 -9.22 -1.97
C GLY A 68 -4.90 -8.63 -0.65
N TYR A 69 -4.51 -7.36 -0.71
CA TYR A 69 -4.02 -6.59 0.43
C TYR A 69 -4.59 -5.17 0.38
N TYR A 70 -4.35 -4.39 1.44
CA TYR A 70 -4.80 -3.01 1.53
C TYR A 70 -3.63 -2.03 1.37
N LYS A 71 -3.93 -0.83 0.87
CA LYS A 71 -3.01 0.31 0.87
C LYS A 71 -3.63 1.49 1.58
N LEU A 72 -2.88 2.09 2.51
CA LEU A 72 -3.15 3.42 3.01
C LEU A 72 -2.26 4.41 2.26
N ILE A 73 -2.87 5.48 1.76
CA ILE A 73 -2.21 6.52 0.97
C ILE A 73 -2.52 7.87 1.61
N ALA A 74 -1.48 8.60 2.02
CA ALA A 74 -1.65 9.99 2.45
C ALA A 74 -1.36 10.94 1.28
N LEU A 75 -2.34 11.79 0.98
CA LEU A 75 -2.28 12.81 -0.06
C LEU A 75 -2.25 14.20 0.58
N ARG A 76 -1.13 14.90 0.41
CA ARG A 76 -0.97 16.29 0.84
C ARG A 76 -1.86 17.20 -0.01
N GLN A 77 -2.62 18.05 0.67
CA GLN A 77 -3.52 19.04 0.08
C GLN A 77 -2.79 20.37 -0.09
N SER A 78 -3.38 21.27 -0.86
CA SER A 78 -2.82 22.61 -1.11
C SER A 78 -2.73 23.48 0.15
N ASP A 79 -3.57 23.22 1.16
CA ASP A 79 -3.54 23.91 2.44
C ASP A 79 -2.51 23.34 3.43
N GLY A 80 -1.74 22.33 3.01
CA GLY A 80 -0.69 21.68 3.79
C GLY A 80 -1.15 20.50 4.64
N THR A 81 -2.46 20.29 4.77
CA THR A 81 -3.06 19.14 5.45
C THR A 81 -3.02 17.90 4.55
N ALA A 82 -3.49 16.75 5.04
CA ALA A 82 -3.53 15.52 4.27
C ALA A 82 -4.90 14.84 4.32
N GLN A 83 -5.28 14.24 3.20
CA GLN A 83 -6.33 13.23 3.13
C GLN A 83 -5.70 11.85 3.20
N ILE A 84 -6.41 10.89 3.79
CA ILE A 84 -5.96 9.50 3.85
C ILE A 84 -6.96 8.66 3.07
N HIS A 85 -6.45 7.90 2.10
CA HIS A 85 -7.24 7.02 1.25
C HIS A 85 -6.89 5.57 1.56
N LEU A 86 -7.91 4.74 1.68
CA LEU A 86 -7.81 3.28 1.76
C LEU A 86 -8.11 2.70 0.37
N GLN A 87 -7.21 1.87 -0.13
CA GLN A 87 -7.42 1.07 -1.33
C GLN A 87 -7.40 -0.42 -1.01
N GLN A 88 -8.33 -1.14 -1.61
CA GLN A 88 -8.30 -2.59 -1.66
C GLN A 88 -7.64 -3.02 -2.98
N ILE A 89 -6.55 -3.77 -2.90
CA ILE A 89 -5.77 -4.21 -4.05
C ILE A 89 -5.95 -5.71 -4.23
N ALA A 90 -6.40 -6.16 -5.39
CA ALA A 90 -6.42 -7.57 -5.76
C ALA A 90 -5.05 -8.03 -6.23
N SER A 91 -4.63 -9.19 -5.74
CA SER A 91 -3.40 -9.87 -6.18
C SER A 91 -3.75 -10.88 -7.26
N SER A 92 -3.73 -10.45 -8.52
CA SER A 92 -4.02 -11.32 -9.67
C SER A 92 -2.74 -11.82 -10.35
N PRO A 93 -2.78 -12.94 -11.10
CA PRO A 93 -1.65 -13.39 -11.92
C PRO A 93 -1.18 -12.35 -12.95
N THR A 94 -2.06 -11.46 -13.39
CA THR A 94 -1.78 -10.38 -14.34
C THR A 94 -1.19 -9.12 -13.68
N GLY A 95 -1.10 -9.10 -12.35
CA GLY A 95 -0.58 -7.98 -11.56
C GLY A 95 -1.57 -7.44 -10.52
N PRO A 96 -1.15 -6.47 -9.70
CA PRO A 96 -2.03 -5.83 -8.73
C PRO A 96 -3.08 -4.95 -9.42
N GLU A 97 -4.34 -5.04 -8.99
CA GLU A 97 -5.45 -4.24 -9.49
C GLU A 97 -6.16 -3.53 -8.34
N VAL A 98 -6.51 -2.25 -8.51
CA VAL A 98 -7.31 -1.52 -7.52
C VAL A 98 -8.76 -1.96 -7.65
N VAL A 99 -9.28 -2.63 -6.62
CA VAL A 99 -10.69 -3.08 -6.55
C VAL A 99 -11.58 -1.94 -6.05
N SER A 100 -11.13 -1.25 -5.01
CA SER A 100 -11.85 -0.13 -4.41
C SER A 100 -10.87 0.91 -3.88
N SER A 101 -11.35 2.15 -3.79
CA SER A 101 -10.63 3.30 -3.24
C SER A 101 -11.63 4.20 -2.53
N ALA A 102 -11.39 4.50 -1.26
CA ALA A 102 -12.25 5.36 -0.46
C ALA A 102 -11.40 6.31 0.40
N GLU A 103 -11.89 7.53 0.57
CA GLU A 103 -11.34 8.47 1.55
C GLU A 103 -11.79 8.06 2.96
N LEU A 104 -10.88 8.14 3.92
CA LEU A 104 -11.17 7.98 5.33
C LEU A 104 -11.51 9.36 5.92
N GLU A 105 -12.78 9.76 5.80
CA GLU A 105 -13.27 11.11 6.12
C GLU A 105 -13.04 11.51 7.58
N GLU A 106 -12.96 10.53 8.50
CA GLU A 106 -12.63 10.73 9.90
C GLU A 106 -11.29 11.45 10.07
N PHE A 107 -10.32 11.16 9.22
CA PHE A 107 -9.04 11.88 9.20
C PHE A 107 -9.20 13.27 8.60
N THR A 108 -9.91 13.41 7.48
CA THR A 108 -10.10 14.71 6.81
C THR A 108 -10.75 15.74 7.74
N ALA A 109 -11.68 15.30 8.59
CA ALA A 109 -12.31 16.15 9.61
C ALA A 109 -11.30 16.75 10.61
N LEU A 110 -10.15 16.11 10.83
CA LEU A 110 -9.09 16.57 11.73
C LEU A 110 -8.13 17.58 11.08
N LYS A 111 -8.16 17.71 9.74
CA LYS A 111 -7.16 18.48 8.96
C LYS A 111 -5.70 18.11 9.32
N PRO A 112 -5.31 16.83 9.21
CA PRO A 112 -4.09 16.33 9.81
C PRO A 112 -2.85 16.67 8.98
N TYR A 113 -1.73 16.81 9.68
CA TYR A 113 -0.39 16.74 9.12
C TYR A 113 0.16 15.34 9.40
N VAL A 114 0.08 14.45 8.40
CA VAL A 114 0.57 13.07 8.53
C VAL A 114 2.09 13.06 8.56
N THR A 115 2.66 12.40 9.56
CA THR A 115 4.12 12.28 9.75
C THR A 115 4.64 10.87 9.52
N ASP A 116 3.78 9.85 9.60
CA ASP A 116 4.13 8.45 9.31
C ASP A 116 2.86 7.58 9.16
N ILE A 117 2.96 6.45 8.46
CA ILE A 117 1.94 5.39 8.43
C ILE A 117 2.65 4.05 8.60
N ARG A 118 2.44 3.39 9.73
CA ARG A 118 3.09 2.12 10.05
C ARG A 118 2.14 0.94 9.93
N PRO A 119 2.52 -0.13 9.23
CA PRO A 119 1.78 -1.38 9.31
C PRO A 119 1.96 -2.00 10.70
N GLU A 120 1.05 -2.90 11.08
CA GLU A 120 1.20 -3.72 12.29
C GLU A 120 2.53 -4.49 12.31
N THR A 121 2.89 -5.08 11.16
CA THR A 121 4.08 -5.91 11.01
C THR A 121 4.85 -5.53 9.76
N SER A 122 6.18 -5.66 9.82
CA SER A 122 7.04 -5.52 8.62
C SER A 122 7.13 -6.81 7.80
N THR A 123 6.42 -7.88 8.19
CA THR A 123 6.40 -9.15 7.45
C THR A 123 5.46 -9.11 6.25
N GLY A 124 4.65 -8.05 6.13
CA GLY A 124 3.89 -7.71 4.92
C GLY A 124 2.56 -8.43 4.76
N ILE A 125 2.32 -9.57 5.41
CA ILE A 125 1.06 -10.32 5.34
C ILE A 125 0.78 -10.98 6.70
N THR A 126 -0.43 -10.78 7.23
CA THR A 126 -0.99 -11.52 8.37
C THR A 126 -1.75 -12.75 7.87
N PRO A 127 -1.70 -13.90 8.58
CA PRO A 127 -2.40 -15.11 8.14
C PRO A 127 -3.93 -15.02 8.27
N GLN A 128 -4.44 -14.00 8.95
CA GLN A 128 -5.87 -13.73 9.14
C GLN A 128 -6.29 -12.56 8.25
N PRO A 129 -7.47 -12.63 7.61
CA PRO A 129 -8.08 -11.49 6.94
C PRO A 129 -8.25 -10.30 7.89
N GLY A 130 -8.16 -9.11 7.32
CA GLY A 130 -8.23 -7.85 8.04
C GLY A 130 -6.98 -6.99 7.82
N MET A 131 -6.96 -5.86 8.49
CA MET A 131 -5.86 -4.90 8.40
C MET A 131 -5.70 -4.15 9.71
N PHE A 132 -4.47 -3.91 10.10
CA PHE A 132 -4.13 -2.96 11.15
C PHE A 132 -2.97 -2.08 10.71
N ALA A 133 -3.13 -0.77 10.91
CA ALA A 133 -2.07 0.21 10.71
C ALA A 133 -2.22 1.37 11.69
N THR A 134 -1.10 1.99 12.04
CA THR A 134 -1.05 3.20 12.86
C THR A 134 -0.67 4.39 11.99
N VAL A 135 -1.54 5.37 11.92
CA VAL A 135 -1.29 6.68 11.33
C VAL A 135 -0.77 7.60 12.42
N TYR A 136 0.41 8.18 12.20
CA TYR A 136 0.97 9.22 13.05
C TYR A 136 0.69 10.58 12.42
N LEU A 137 0.03 11.46 13.16
CA LEU A 137 -0.42 12.75 12.64
C LEU A 137 -0.36 13.85 13.69
N LYS A 138 -0.35 15.10 13.22
CA LYS A 138 -0.50 16.31 14.05
C LYS A 138 -1.71 17.10 13.59
N THR A 139 -2.51 17.60 14.52
CA THR A 139 -3.59 18.56 14.23
C THR A 139 -3.09 20.02 14.35
N ASP A 140 -2.10 20.25 15.21
CA ASP A 140 -1.29 21.47 15.26
C ASP A 140 0.10 21.18 14.65
N PRO A 141 0.47 21.77 13.48
CA PRO A 141 1.78 21.56 12.88
C PRO A 141 2.94 22.05 13.76
N GLY A 142 2.69 22.92 14.74
CA GLY A 142 3.67 23.35 15.74
C GLY A 142 3.89 22.36 16.89
N ALA A 143 3.06 21.32 17.03
CA ALA A 143 3.20 20.33 18.08
C ALA A 143 4.51 19.54 17.94
N THR A 144 5.17 19.23 19.06
CA THR A 144 6.41 18.45 19.07
C THR A 144 6.12 16.99 18.68
N GLU A 145 5.22 16.35 19.40
CA GLU A 145 4.90 14.93 19.26
C GLU A 145 3.64 14.71 18.40
N PRO A 146 3.62 13.68 17.54
CA PRO A 146 2.42 13.28 16.81
C PRO A 146 1.45 12.50 17.70
N GLU A 147 0.17 12.62 17.39
CA GLU A 147 -0.87 11.69 17.85
C GLU A 147 -0.78 10.38 17.06
N SER A 148 -1.21 9.29 17.68
CA SER A 148 -1.32 7.98 17.03
C SER A 148 -2.79 7.61 16.86
N TRP A 149 -3.15 7.20 15.65
CA TRP A 149 -4.51 6.79 15.28
C TRP A 149 -4.45 5.44 14.59
N THR A 150 -5.28 4.49 15.01
CA THR A 150 -5.33 3.15 14.43
C THR A 150 -6.42 3.06 13.38
N VAL A 151 -6.09 2.45 12.25
CA VAL A 151 -7.03 2.02 11.22
C VAL A 151 -7.09 0.51 11.29
N LEU A 152 -8.27 -0.01 11.62
CA LEU A 152 -8.55 -1.44 11.70
C LEU A 152 -9.61 -1.80 10.67
N ILE A 153 -9.38 -2.88 9.93
CA ILE A 153 -10.38 -3.55 9.11
C ILE A 153 -10.52 -4.95 9.66
N ASP A 154 -11.75 -5.33 10.02
CA ASP A 154 -12.00 -6.67 10.52
C ASP A 154 -12.15 -7.71 9.39
N GLU A 155 -12.52 -8.93 9.76
CA GLU A 155 -12.69 -10.05 8.83
C GLU A 155 -13.88 -9.86 7.86
N LEU A 156 -14.84 -9.00 8.20
CA LEU A 156 -16.03 -8.69 7.39
C LEU A 156 -15.81 -7.48 6.47
N GLY A 157 -14.73 -6.73 6.67
CA GLY A 157 -14.43 -5.51 5.93
C GLY A 157 -14.92 -4.24 6.62
N ASP A 158 -15.40 -4.31 7.86
CA ASP A 158 -15.83 -3.13 8.60
C ASP A 158 -14.61 -2.32 9.05
N ILE A 159 -14.63 -1.03 8.76
CA ILE A 159 -13.53 -0.09 9.03
C ILE A 159 -13.78 0.59 10.37
N LYS A 160 -12.75 0.59 11.22
CA LYS A 160 -12.74 1.29 12.51
C LYS A 160 -11.51 2.20 12.60
N ILE A 161 -11.74 3.46 12.91
CA ILE A 161 -10.69 4.47 13.09
C ILE A 161 -10.76 5.01 14.51
N GLU A 162 -9.67 4.87 15.27
CA GLU A 162 -9.63 5.26 16.68
C GLU A 162 -8.33 5.98 17.03
N ARG A 163 -8.42 6.98 17.90
CA ARG A 163 -7.24 7.57 18.52
C ARG A 163 -6.67 6.57 19.53
N ALA A 164 -5.38 6.26 19.43
CA ALA A 164 -4.70 5.43 20.41
C ALA A 164 -4.58 6.19 21.74
N THR A 165 -5.12 5.63 22.80
CA THR A 165 -4.93 6.12 24.17
C THR A 165 -3.80 5.31 24.80
N ASN A 166 -2.62 5.92 24.95
CA ASN A 166 -1.56 5.37 25.79
C ASN A 166 -1.89 5.55 27.28
#